data_AF-A0AAV0G9S6-F1
#
_entry.id   AF-A0AAV0G9S6-F1
#
_cell.length_a   1.000
_cell.length_b   1.000
_cell.length_c   1.000
_cell.angle_alpha   90.00
_cell.angle_beta   90.00
_cell.angle_gamma   90.00
#
_symmetry.space_group_name_H-M   'P 1'
#
loop_
_entity.id
_entity.type
_entity.pdbx_description
1 polymer ?
#
loop_
_entity_poly.entity_id
_entity_poly.type
_entity_poly.pdbx_seq_one_letter_code
_entity_poly.pdbx_strand_id
1 'polypeptide(L)'
;MENSSCRHALIPSFLYSSPVFAYTPKPLSSEKIIAESNLSLPPSSSPSKGFLIPSPSEPSKIELHSPKYYAACTAGGILSCGLTHMAVTPLDLVKCNMQIDPAKYKNITSGFGVLLKEQGVKGFFRGWVPTLLGYSAQGACKFGLYEFFKKYYSDIAGPEYASKYKTLIYLAGSASAEVIADVALCPFEAVKVRVQTQPGFARGLADGLPKFVGSEGALGLYKGLVPLWGRQIPYTMMKFASFETIVELLYKHAIPTPKNECSKPFQLGVSFAGGYIAGVLCAIVSHPADNLVSFLNNAKGATVGDAVKKMGVLGLFTRGLPLRIVMIGTLTGAQWGIYDAFKVFVGLPTTGGVASAPIDVGIPVA
;
A
#
# COMPACT_ATOMS: atom_id res chain seq x y z
N MET A 1 -59.50 -1.19 35.46
CA MET A 1 -58.37 -2.07 35.81
C MET A 1 -58.46 -3.29 34.93
N GLU A 2 -57.37 -3.54 34.19
CA GLU A 2 -57.00 -4.71 33.36
C GLU A 2 -58.05 -5.45 32.51
N ASN A 3 -57.84 -5.45 31.18
CA ASN A 3 -57.57 -6.71 30.47
C ASN A 3 -56.90 -6.54 29.09
N SER A 4 -56.12 -7.56 28.76
CA SER A 4 -55.28 -7.90 27.59
C SER A 4 -55.84 -7.66 26.17
N SER A 5 -54.98 -7.30 25.20
CA SER A 5 -54.93 -7.95 23.87
C SER A 5 -53.74 -7.53 22.98
N CYS A 6 -53.50 -8.37 21.97
CA CYS A 6 -52.36 -8.49 21.06
C CYS A 6 -52.47 -7.60 19.78
N ARG A 7 -51.41 -7.62 18.92
CA ARG A 7 -51.27 -7.11 17.51
C ARG A 7 -50.68 -5.70 17.36
N HIS A 8 -49.91 -5.30 16.32
CA HIS A 8 -49.43 -5.88 15.06
C HIS A 8 -48.28 -4.99 14.52
N ALA A 9 -47.34 -5.58 13.76
CA ALA A 9 -46.36 -4.88 12.93
C ALA A 9 -46.97 -4.54 11.55
N LEU A 10 -46.66 -3.35 11.01
CA LEU A 10 -47.10 -2.91 9.68
C LEU A 10 -45.89 -2.78 8.74
N ILE A 11 -45.82 -3.65 7.74
CA ILE A 11 -45.01 -3.49 6.51
C ILE A 11 -45.99 -3.59 5.34
N PRO A 12 -46.01 -2.63 4.39
CA PRO A 12 -46.80 -2.76 3.17
C PRO A 12 -46.07 -3.58 2.11
N SER A 13 -46.81 -4.56 1.59
CA SER A 13 -46.48 -5.48 0.51
C SER A 13 -46.96 -4.93 -0.84
N PHE A 14 -46.06 -4.34 -1.62
CA PHE A 14 -46.25 -4.13 -3.06
C PHE A 14 -44.87 -4.19 -3.73
N LEU A 15 -44.81 -4.77 -4.93
CA LEU A 15 -43.62 -5.05 -5.78
C LEU A 15 -43.12 -6.50 -5.83
N TYR A 16 -44.00 -7.48 -5.59
CA TYR A 16 -43.92 -8.78 -6.28
C TYR A 16 -45.04 -8.86 -7.31
N SER A 17 -44.73 -8.60 -8.58
CA SER A 17 -45.54 -8.99 -9.74
C SER A 17 -44.59 -9.24 -10.91
N SER A 18 -44.56 -10.48 -11.40
CA SER A 18 -44.04 -10.81 -12.73
C SER A 18 -45.09 -10.49 -13.81
N PRO A 19 -44.70 -10.53 -15.09
CA PRO A 19 -45.48 -11.37 -15.99
C PRO A 19 -44.63 -12.32 -16.84
N VAL A 20 -45.30 -13.43 -17.14
CA VAL A 20 -44.95 -14.61 -17.91
C VAL A 20 -44.96 -14.31 -19.42
N PHE A 21 -44.10 -14.98 -20.19
CA PHE A 21 -44.44 -15.40 -21.56
C PHE A 21 -44.26 -16.92 -21.65
N ALA A 22 -45.33 -17.61 -22.04
CA ALA A 22 -45.48 -19.06 -21.98
C ALA A 22 -45.26 -19.71 -23.34
N TYR A 23 -44.65 -20.90 -23.36
CA TYR A 23 -45.09 -21.99 -24.23
C TYR A 23 -44.69 -23.35 -23.62
N THR A 24 -45.65 -24.27 -23.57
CA THR A 24 -45.62 -25.64 -23.04
C THR A 24 -46.53 -26.49 -23.94
N PRO A 25 -46.66 -27.83 -23.81
CA PRO A 25 -45.75 -28.87 -23.30
C PRO A 25 -45.75 -30.17 -24.18
N LYS A 26 -44.87 -31.15 -23.91
CA LYS A 26 -45.23 -32.47 -23.35
C LYS A 26 -44.09 -33.52 -23.40
N PRO A 27 -44.07 -34.48 -22.46
CA PRO A 27 -43.04 -35.52 -22.32
C PRO A 27 -43.50 -36.88 -22.88
N LEU A 28 -42.58 -37.78 -23.28
CA LEU A 28 -42.72 -39.24 -23.05
C LEU A 28 -41.50 -40.10 -23.45
N SER A 29 -41.21 -41.05 -22.54
CA SER A 29 -40.78 -42.45 -22.74
C SER A 29 -39.45 -42.81 -23.42
N SER A 30 -38.61 -43.43 -22.60
CA SER A 30 -37.70 -44.54 -22.92
C SER A 30 -38.38 -45.66 -23.73
N GLU A 31 -37.69 -46.20 -24.73
CA GLU A 31 -37.33 -47.63 -24.88
C GLU A 31 -37.09 -48.03 -26.35
N LYS A 32 -36.05 -48.87 -26.52
CA LYS A 32 -35.75 -49.82 -27.63
C LYS A 32 -35.23 -49.15 -28.92
N ILE A 33 -34.21 -49.66 -29.61
CA ILE A 33 -33.87 -51.03 -30.03
C ILE A 33 -32.34 -51.02 -30.30
N ILE A 34 -31.48 -51.76 -29.57
CA ILE A 34 -30.95 -53.13 -29.78
C ILE A 34 -30.29 -53.39 -31.16
N ALA A 35 -29.14 -54.09 -31.09
CA ALA A 35 -28.42 -54.88 -32.10
C ALA A 35 -27.27 -54.17 -32.83
N GLU A 36 -26.02 -54.46 -32.43
CA GLU A 36 -25.10 -55.43 -33.08
C GLU A 36 -24.24 -54.69 -34.13
N SER A 37 -22.90 -54.78 -34.18
CA SER A 37 -22.03 -55.93 -34.00
C SER A 37 -20.57 -55.46 -33.97
N ASN A 38 -19.73 -56.24 -33.29
CA ASN A 38 -18.26 -56.14 -33.29
C ASN A 38 -17.66 -56.28 -34.70
N LEU A 39 -16.66 -55.46 -35.06
CA LEU A 39 -15.51 -55.96 -35.84
C LEU A 39 -14.27 -55.03 -35.80
N SER A 40 -13.19 -55.58 -35.24
CA SER A 40 -11.76 -55.47 -35.63
C SER A 40 -11.08 -54.11 -35.87
N LEU A 41 -10.07 -53.84 -35.05
CA LEU A 41 -8.91 -52.97 -35.36
C LEU A 41 -8.03 -53.57 -36.47
N PRO A 42 -7.30 -52.72 -37.21
CA PRO A 42 -5.89 -52.99 -37.49
C PRO A 42 -4.96 -51.80 -37.13
N PRO A 43 -3.64 -52.03 -36.96
CA PRO A 43 -2.70 -51.05 -36.41
C PRO A 43 -1.79 -50.36 -37.46
N SER A 44 -1.00 -49.38 -37.00
CA SER A 44 0.12 -48.67 -37.66
C SER A 44 -0.31 -47.50 -38.59
N SER A 45 0.33 -46.33 -38.68
CA SER A 45 1.68 -45.87 -38.32
C SER A 45 1.77 -44.32 -38.44
N SER A 46 2.78 -43.73 -37.76
CA SER A 46 3.40 -42.40 -37.96
C SER A 46 2.92 -41.22 -37.08
N PRO A 47 3.83 -40.57 -36.33
CA PRO A 47 3.49 -39.46 -35.44
C PRO A 47 3.42 -38.15 -36.24
N SER A 48 2.29 -37.45 -36.18
CA SER A 48 2.31 -36.03 -36.50
C SER A 48 3.20 -35.34 -35.47
N LYS A 49 4.31 -34.76 -35.93
CA LYS A 49 5.10 -33.80 -35.15
C LYS A 49 4.22 -32.59 -34.90
N GLY A 50 3.36 -32.69 -33.88
CA GLY A 50 2.74 -31.54 -33.26
C GLY A 50 3.86 -30.70 -32.69
N PHE A 51 4.11 -29.55 -33.31
CA PHE A 51 4.87 -28.47 -32.72
C PHE A 51 4.10 -27.99 -31.48
N LEU A 52 4.26 -28.73 -30.38
CA LEU A 52 3.80 -28.32 -29.07
C LEU A 52 4.76 -27.25 -28.59
N ILE A 53 4.38 -26.01 -28.82
CA ILE A 53 4.92 -24.86 -28.08
C ILE A 53 4.72 -25.22 -26.59
N PRO A 54 5.78 -25.33 -25.78
CA PRO A 54 5.61 -25.49 -24.34
C PRO A 54 4.76 -24.33 -23.85
N SER A 55 3.62 -24.63 -23.23
CA SER A 55 2.84 -23.63 -22.50
C SER A 55 3.82 -22.91 -21.54
N PRO A 56 3.77 -21.58 -21.41
CA PRO A 56 4.67 -20.85 -20.51
C PRO A 56 4.59 -21.53 -19.14
N SER A 57 5.70 -22.15 -18.76
CA SER A 57 5.89 -22.79 -17.47
C SER A 57 5.23 -21.94 -16.38
N GLU A 58 4.30 -22.54 -15.62
CA GLU A 58 3.67 -21.88 -14.47
C GLU A 58 4.78 -21.18 -13.67
N PRO A 59 4.67 -19.85 -13.42
CA PRO A 59 5.75 -19.12 -12.80
C PRO A 59 5.99 -19.71 -11.41
N SER A 60 7.14 -20.38 -11.26
CA SER A 60 7.71 -20.93 -10.03
C SER A 60 7.10 -20.29 -8.79
N LYS A 61 6.23 -21.03 -8.07
CA LYS A 61 5.56 -20.55 -6.86
C LYS A 61 6.65 -20.20 -5.83
N ILE A 62 6.96 -18.92 -5.69
CA ILE A 62 7.92 -18.45 -4.69
C ILE A 62 7.36 -18.84 -3.32
N GLU A 63 8.08 -19.69 -2.58
CA GLU A 63 7.65 -20.12 -1.25
C GLU A 63 7.56 -18.91 -0.31
N LEU A 64 6.45 -18.83 0.43
CA LEU A 64 6.25 -17.79 1.44
C LEU A 64 7.37 -17.86 2.48
N HIS A 65 7.90 -16.70 2.87
CA HIS A 65 9.03 -16.57 3.82
C HIS A 65 10.38 -17.12 3.34
N SER A 66 10.53 -17.48 2.06
CA SER A 66 11.85 -17.79 1.48
C SER A 66 12.71 -16.53 1.28
N PRO A 67 14.04 -16.65 1.12
CA PRO A 67 14.88 -15.53 0.72
C PRO A 67 14.42 -14.86 -0.59
N LYS A 68 13.87 -15.65 -1.53
CA LYS A 68 13.28 -15.17 -2.78
C LYS A 68 12.02 -14.33 -2.53
N TYR A 69 11.20 -14.69 -1.53
CA TYR A 69 10.04 -13.90 -1.11
C TYR A 69 10.47 -12.54 -0.55
N TYR A 70 11.45 -12.51 0.36
CA TYR A 70 11.95 -11.25 0.91
C TYR A 70 12.59 -10.36 -0.17
N ALA A 71 13.33 -10.95 -1.12
CA ALA A 71 13.87 -10.21 -2.26
C ALA A 71 12.76 -9.63 -3.16
N ALA A 72 11.71 -10.39 -3.42
CA ALA A 72 10.55 -9.91 -4.19
C ALA A 72 9.81 -8.77 -3.47
N CYS A 73 9.60 -8.87 -2.15
CA CYS A 73 9.02 -7.79 -1.35
C CYS A 73 9.91 -6.54 -1.33
N THR A 74 11.22 -6.72 -1.28
CA THR A 74 12.20 -5.63 -1.36
C THR A 74 12.12 -4.92 -2.72
N ALA A 75 12.14 -5.67 -3.82
CA ALA A 75 12.03 -5.14 -5.18
C ALA A 75 10.68 -4.44 -5.43
N GLY A 76 9.58 -5.05 -4.97
CA GLY A 76 8.26 -4.43 -5.01
C GLY A 76 8.21 -3.13 -4.21
N GLY A 77 8.84 -3.10 -3.03
CA GLY A 77 8.96 -1.90 -2.19
C GLY A 77 9.75 -0.78 -2.86
N ILE A 78 10.86 -1.10 -3.52
CA ILE A 78 11.66 -0.16 -4.32
C ILE A 78 10.79 0.50 -5.40
N LEU A 79 10.10 -0.30 -6.20
CA LEU A 79 9.26 0.21 -7.29
C LEU A 79 8.07 1.01 -6.76
N SER A 80 7.42 0.50 -5.72
CA SER A 80 6.27 1.14 -5.08
C SER A 80 6.63 2.52 -4.53
N CYS A 81 7.59 2.62 -3.62
CA CYS A 81 7.95 3.90 -3.00
C CYS A 81 8.73 4.80 -3.97
N GLY A 82 9.69 4.26 -4.72
CA GLY A 82 10.51 5.05 -5.64
C GLY A 82 9.68 5.75 -6.72
N LEU A 83 8.84 5.00 -7.44
CA LEU A 83 8.06 5.55 -8.56
C LEU A 83 6.97 6.52 -8.07
N THR A 84 6.30 6.20 -6.95
CA THR A 84 5.25 7.08 -6.43
C THR A 84 5.81 8.39 -5.91
N HIS A 85 6.93 8.36 -5.16
CA HIS A 85 7.59 9.58 -4.69
C HIS A 85 8.23 10.39 -5.82
N MET A 86 8.74 9.74 -6.86
CA MET A 86 9.19 10.43 -8.07
C MET A 86 8.01 11.17 -8.75
N ALA A 87 6.86 10.51 -8.88
CA ALA A 87 5.67 11.11 -9.49
C ALA A 87 5.13 12.32 -8.70
N VAL A 88 5.22 12.30 -7.37
CA VAL A 88 4.80 13.43 -6.52
C VAL A 88 5.89 14.49 -6.30
N THR A 89 7.09 14.31 -6.83
CA THR A 89 8.21 15.27 -6.68
C THR A 89 7.84 16.72 -7.05
N PRO A 90 7.09 17.00 -8.13
CA PRO A 90 6.67 18.37 -8.45
C PRO A 90 5.82 19.01 -7.35
N LEU A 91 4.92 18.23 -6.73
CA LEU A 91 4.07 18.67 -5.64
C LEU A 91 4.90 18.93 -4.37
N ASP A 92 5.84 18.04 -4.06
CA ASP A 92 6.76 18.20 -2.93
C ASP A 92 7.60 19.47 -3.08
N LEU A 93 8.06 19.77 -4.29
CA LEU A 93 8.86 20.95 -4.56
C LEU A 93 8.06 22.24 -4.36
N VAL A 94 6.81 22.29 -4.81
CA VAL A 94 5.91 23.43 -4.54
C VAL A 94 5.70 23.58 -3.02
N LYS A 95 5.48 22.47 -2.31
CA LYS A 95 5.28 22.48 -0.86
C LYS A 95 6.50 22.96 -0.08
N CYS A 96 7.70 22.50 -0.43
CA CYS A 96 8.93 22.96 0.20
C CYS A 96 9.14 24.46 -0.02
N ASN A 97 8.91 24.96 -1.24
CA ASN A 97 8.98 26.39 -1.52
C ASN A 97 7.96 27.22 -0.72
N MET A 98 6.73 26.71 -0.55
CA MET A 98 5.72 27.32 0.31
C MET A 98 6.12 27.39 1.78
N GLN A 99 6.89 26.40 2.27
CA GLN A 99 7.36 26.39 3.66
C GLN A 99 8.51 27.38 3.90
N ILE A 100 9.35 27.63 2.89
CA ILE A 100 10.48 28.57 2.99
C ILE A 100 10.00 30.01 2.80
N ASP A 101 9.18 30.26 1.78
CA ASP A 101 8.71 31.59 1.39
C ASP A 101 7.17 31.60 1.23
N PRO A 102 6.43 31.63 2.35
CA PRO A 102 4.97 31.64 2.34
C PRO A 102 4.39 32.94 1.78
N ALA A 103 5.17 34.04 1.72
CA ALA A 103 4.73 35.30 1.15
C ALA A 103 4.67 35.23 -0.39
N LYS A 104 5.66 34.56 -0.99
CA LYS A 104 5.76 34.35 -2.42
C LYS A 104 4.86 33.22 -2.92
N TYR A 105 4.79 32.11 -2.19
CA TYR A 105 4.01 30.93 -2.57
C TYR A 105 2.75 30.79 -1.70
N LYS A 106 1.68 31.48 -2.08
CA LYS A 106 0.45 31.60 -1.26
C LYS A 106 -0.41 30.34 -1.21
N ASN A 107 -0.48 29.60 -2.31
CA ASN A 107 -1.25 28.36 -2.42
C ASN A 107 -0.61 27.44 -3.47
N ILE A 108 -0.99 26.16 -3.45
CA ILE A 108 -0.37 25.12 -4.30
C ILE A 108 -0.49 25.48 -5.78
N THR A 109 -1.67 25.90 -6.24
CA THR A 109 -1.92 26.26 -7.66
C THR A 109 -1.13 27.49 -8.10
N SER A 110 -1.08 28.55 -7.28
CA SER A 110 -0.21 29.71 -7.54
C SER A 110 1.26 29.28 -7.53
N GLY A 111 1.64 28.36 -6.64
CA GLY A 111 3.01 27.89 -6.53
C GLY A 111 3.49 27.15 -7.77
N PHE A 112 2.64 26.34 -8.40
CA PHE A 112 2.93 25.76 -9.71
C PHE A 112 3.15 26.86 -10.77
N GLY A 113 2.32 27.90 -10.80
CA GLY A 113 2.46 29.01 -11.74
C GLY A 113 3.74 29.84 -11.53
N VAL A 114 4.05 30.19 -10.28
CA VAL A 114 5.28 30.93 -9.91
C VAL A 114 6.51 30.12 -10.29
N LEU A 115 6.53 28.83 -9.97
CA LEU A 115 7.66 27.96 -10.26
C LEU A 115 7.86 27.77 -11.77
N LEU A 116 6.77 27.62 -12.55
CA LEU A 116 6.84 27.54 -14.00
C LEU A 116 7.41 28.84 -14.60
N LYS A 117 7.01 30.01 -14.08
CA LYS A 117 7.48 31.31 -14.56
C LYS A 117 8.97 31.55 -14.27
N GLU A 118 9.47 31.12 -13.11
CA GLU A 118 10.85 31.40 -12.68
C GLU A 118 11.86 30.32 -13.10
N GLN A 119 11.48 29.05 -13.04
CA GLN A 119 12.40 27.92 -13.24
C GLN A 119 12.04 27.07 -14.48
N GLY A 120 10.92 27.36 -15.13
CA GLY A 120 10.43 26.59 -16.26
C GLY A 120 10.04 25.16 -15.89
N VAL A 121 9.71 24.36 -16.91
CA VAL A 121 9.29 22.95 -16.74
C VAL A 121 10.37 22.10 -16.07
N LYS A 122 11.65 22.41 -16.30
CA LYS A 122 12.78 21.71 -15.68
C LYS A 122 12.85 21.92 -14.17
N GLY A 123 12.31 23.03 -13.65
CA GLY A 123 12.24 23.31 -12.22
C GLY A 123 11.45 22.26 -11.43
N PHE A 124 10.39 21.70 -12.01
CA PHE A 124 9.54 20.70 -11.35
C PHE A 124 10.23 19.37 -11.05
N PHE A 125 11.31 19.06 -11.75
CA PHE A 125 12.06 17.82 -11.57
C PHE A 125 13.30 18.02 -10.68
N ARG A 126 13.52 19.19 -10.11
CA ARG A 126 14.71 19.44 -9.28
C ARG A 126 14.66 18.57 -8.01
N GLY A 127 15.72 17.80 -7.79
CA GLY A 127 15.79 16.84 -6.69
C GLY A 127 15.07 15.50 -6.94
N TRP A 128 14.63 15.19 -8.17
CA TRP A 128 13.98 13.91 -8.46
C TRP A 128 14.89 12.69 -8.20
N VAL A 129 16.20 12.79 -8.46
CA VAL A 129 17.17 11.71 -8.22
C VAL A 129 17.32 11.36 -6.74
N PRO A 130 17.61 12.31 -5.82
CA PRO A 130 17.66 11.98 -4.40
C PRO A 130 16.30 11.49 -3.88
N THR A 131 15.17 12.00 -4.39
CA THR A 131 13.85 11.46 -4.06
C THR A 131 13.72 9.99 -4.49
N LEU A 132 13.97 9.69 -5.76
CA LEU A 132 13.83 8.34 -6.30
C LEU A 132 14.71 7.35 -5.54
N LEU A 133 16.00 7.66 -5.37
CA LEU A 133 16.94 6.75 -4.70
C LEU A 133 16.65 6.62 -3.20
N GLY A 134 16.37 7.73 -2.52
CA GLY A 134 16.04 7.75 -1.10
C GLY A 134 14.80 6.94 -0.78
N TYR A 135 13.69 7.20 -1.48
CA TYR A 135 12.44 6.47 -1.26
C TYR A 135 12.48 5.05 -1.82
N SER A 136 13.33 4.74 -2.81
CA SER A 136 13.60 3.36 -3.20
C SER A 136 14.29 2.59 -2.09
N ALA A 137 15.34 3.16 -1.48
CA ALA A 137 16.04 2.56 -0.36
C ALA A 137 15.12 2.43 0.87
N GLN A 138 14.32 3.46 1.16
CA GLN A 138 13.29 3.39 2.19
C GLN A 138 12.30 2.26 1.88
N GLY A 139 11.77 2.18 0.67
CA GLY A 139 10.81 1.17 0.24
C GLY A 139 11.36 -0.26 0.33
N ALA A 140 12.62 -0.46 -0.06
CA ALA A 140 13.35 -1.71 0.06
C ALA A 140 13.32 -2.22 1.51
N CYS A 141 13.82 -1.40 2.44
CA CYS A 141 13.89 -1.73 3.86
C CYS A 141 12.49 -1.87 4.46
N LYS A 142 11.59 -0.94 4.15
CA LYS A 142 10.24 -0.89 4.70
C LYS A 142 9.42 -2.14 4.37
N PHE A 143 9.33 -2.53 3.10
CA PHE A 143 8.52 -3.68 2.69
C PHE A 143 9.27 -5.01 2.87
N GLY A 144 10.58 -5.05 2.62
CA GLY A 144 11.40 -6.25 2.81
C GLY A 144 11.52 -6.64 4.29
N LEU A 145 11.93 -5.70 5.14
CA LEU A 145 12.11 -5.97 6.58
C LEU A 145 10.78 -6.09 7.31
N TYR A 146 9.71 -5.45 6.86
CA TYR A 146 8.38 -5.65 7.45
C TYR A 146 7.97 -7.12 7.40
N GLU A 147 8.14 -7.78 6.25
CA GLU A 147 7.83 -9.21 6.12
C GLU A 147 8.73 -10.08 6.99
N PHE A 148 10.01 -9.70 7.15
CA PHE A 148 10.95 -10.39 8.03
C PHE A 148 10.54 -10.26 9.50
N PHE A 149 10.33 -9.03 9.99
CA PHE A 149 9.94 -8.78 11.38
C PHE A 149 8.57 -9.34 11.70
N LYS A 150 7.62 -9.28 10.76
CA LYS A 150 6.29 -9.89 10.90
C LYS A 150 6.41 -11.39 11.17
N LYS A 151 7.25 -12.10 10.41
CA LYS A 151 7.53 -13.51 10.66
C LYS A 151 8.23 -13.70 12.00
N TYR A 152 9.34 -12.99 12.22
CA TYR A 152 10.18 -13.14 13.41
C TYR A 152 9.38 -12.94 14.71
N TYR A 153 8.56 -11.88 14.80
CA TYR A 153 7.70 -11.63 15.96
C TYR A 153 6.53 -12.61 16.08
N SER A 154 6.02 -13.13 14.96
CA SER A 154 5.00 -14.20 15.00
C SER A 154 5.58 -15.52 15.50
N ASP A 155 6.80 -15.87 15.07
CA ASP A 155 7.51 -17.08 15.48
C ASP A 155 7.86 -17.01 16.98
N ILE A 156 8.22 -15.82 17.49
CA ILE A 156 8.46 -15.60 18.94
C ILE A 156 7.17 -15.69 19.75
N ALA A 157 6.06 -15.12 19.25
CA ALA A 157 4.78 -15.14 19.96
C ALA A 157 4.19 -16.56 20.02
N GLY A 158 4.49 -17.41 19.05
CA GLY A 158 3.88 -18.73 18.90
C GLY A 158 2.48 -18.66 18.25
N PRO A 159 1.95 -19.80 17.76
CA PRO A 159 0.79 -19.83 16.86
C PRO A 159 -0.52 -19.31 17.48
N GLU A 160 -0.75 -19.54 18.78
CA GLU A 160 -1.94 -19.05 19.47
C GLU A 160 -1.92 -17.53 19.68
N TYR A 161 -0.78 -16.98 20.11
CA TYR A 161 -0.63 -15.55 20.38
C TYR A 161 -0.40 -14.73 19.12
N ALA A 162 0.14 -15.31 18.05
CA ALA A 162 0.29 -14.65 16.76
C ALA A 162 -1.07 -14.23 16.18
N SER A 163 -2.10 -15.06 16.35
CA SER A 163 -3.47 -14.73 15.93
C SER A 163 -4.12 -13.71 16.86
N LYS A 164 -3.90 -13.84 18.18
CA LYS A 164 -4.49 -12.95 19.20
C LYS A 164 -3.90 -11.54 19.17
N TYR A 165 -2.59 -11.41 18.96
CA TYR A 165 -1.85 -10.15 18.98
C TYR A 165 -1.37 -9.71 17.59
N LYS A 166 -2.01 -10.20 16.53
CA LYS A 166 -1.70 -9.91 15.12
C LYS A 166 -1.46 -8.43 14.86
N THR A 167 -2.36 -7.55 15.33
CA THR A 167 -2.21 -6.10 15.14
C THR A 167 -0.97 -5.55 15.84
N LEU A 168 -0.66 -5.99 17.07
CA LEU A 168 0.54 -5.54 17.78
C LEU A 168 1.82 -6.03 17.08
N ILE A 169 1.82 -7.26 16.58
CA ILE A 169 2.94 -7.80 15.79
C ILE A 169 3.16 -6.99 14.52
N TYR A 170 2.08 -6.60 13.83
CA TYR A 170 2.18 -5.79 12.60
C TYR A 170 2.67 -4.37 12.90
N LEU A 171 2.20 -3.77 13.99
CA LEU A 171 2.66 -2.46 14.47
C LEU A 171 4.14 -2.50 14.86
N ALA A 172 4.57 -3.51 15.63
CA ALA A 172 5.96 -3.69 16.01
C ALA A 172 6.85 -3.95 14.80
N GLY A 173 6.44 -4.85 13.89
CA GLY A 173 7.20 -5.19 12.69
C GLY A 173 7.38 -4.01 11.74
N SER A 174 6.31 -3.23 11.53
CA SER A 174 6.36 -2.04 10.70
C SER A 174 7.17 -0.90 11.34
N ALA A 175 7.12 -0.73 12.66
CA ALA A 175 7.96 0.24 13.37
C ALA A 175 9.46 -0.11 13.26
N SER A 176 9.83 -1.37 13.52
CA SER A 176 11.22 -1.84 13.40
C SER A 176 11.76 -1.70 11.97
N ALA A 177 10.94 -2.03 10.97
CA ALA A 177 11.31 -1.85 9.57
C ALA A 177 11.54 -0.38 9.21
N GLU A 178 10.65 0.53 9.66
CA GLU A 178 10.75 1.95 9.33
C GLU A 178 11.96 2.63 10.00
N VAL A 179 12.33 2.24 11.23
CA VAL A 179 13.54 2.76 11.89
C VAL A 179 14.78 2.56 11.00
N ILE A 180 14.93 1.36 10.44
CA ILE A 180 16.05 1.01 9.55
C ILE A 180 15.90 1.70 8.20
N ALA A 181 14.68 1.74 7.66
CA ALA A 181 14.39 2.39 6.39
C ALA A 181 14.71 3.90 6.42
N ASP A 182 14.44 4.57 7.54
CA ASP A 182 14.71 5.99 7.71
C ASP A 182 16.20 6.30 7.83
N VAL A 183 17.01 5.39 8.39
CA VAL A 183 18.47 5.50 8.35
C VAL A 183 18.99 5.48 6.90
N ALA A 184 18.38 4.66 6.04
CA ALA A 184 18.72 4.62 4.62
C ALA A 184 18.21 5.86 3.86
N LEU A 185 17.03 6.39 4.21
CA LEU A 185 16.41 7.55 3.58
C LEU A 185 17.09 8.88 3.96
N CYS A 186 17.47 9.03 5.22
CA CYS A 186 17.91 10.30 5.82
C CYS A 186 18.98 11.05 5.00
N PRO A 187 20.07 10.43 4.51
CA PRO A 187 21.07 11.16 3.73
C PRO A 187 20.52 11.72 2.41
N PHE A 188 19.64 10.97 1.75
CA PHE A 188 19.01 11.43 0.50
C PHE A 188 18.01 12.55 0.76
N GLU A 189 17.25 12.46 1.86
CA GLU A 189 16.30 13.50 2.27
C GLU A 189 17.03 14.81 2.60
N ALA A 190 18.16 14.75 3.30
CA ALA A 190 18.99 15.91 3.62
C ALA A 190 19.48 16.62 2.34
N VAL A 191 19.99 15.85 1.36
CA VAL A 191 20.42 16.43 0.07
C VAL A 191 19.22 16.94 -0.74
N LYS A 192 18.11 16.18 -0.80
CA LYS A 192 16.87 16.58 -1.49
C LYS A 192 16.39 17.94 -1.01
N VAL A 193 16.25 18.11 0.31
CA VAL A 193 15.78 19.36 0.91
C VAL A 193 16.71 20.50 0.52
N ARG A 194 18.03 20.37 0.61
CA ARG A 194 18.96 21.45 0.19
C ARG A 194 18.86 21.77 -1.29
N VAL A 195 18.79 20.75 -2.15
CA VAL A 195 18.65 20.94 -3.59
C VAL A 195 17.34 21.66 -3.95
N GLN A 196 16.23 21.33 -3.28
CA GLN A 196 14.92 21.94 -3.54
C GLN A 196 14.75 23.32 -2.92
N THR A 197 15.34 23.57 -1.76
CA THR A 197 15.14 24.80 -0.96
C THR A 197 16.17 25.89 -1.21
N GLN A 198 17.37 25.54 -1.69
CA GLN A 198 18.46 26.49 -1.91
C GLN A 198 18.81 26.59 -3.40
N PRO A 199 18.33 27.63 -4.09
CA PRO A 199 18.74 27.94 -5.45
C PRO A 199 20.27 28.07 -5.54
N GLY A 200 20.89 27.35 -6.48
CA GLY A 200 22.34 27.41 -6.70
C GLY A 200 23.18 26.45 -5.84
N PHE A 201 22.63 25.79 -4.81
CA PHE A 201 23.38 24.84 -3.98
C PHE A 201 23.90 23.66 -4.82
N ALA A 202 23.01 22.94 -5.49
CA ALA A 202 23.34 21.84 -6.39
C ALA A 202 22.27 21.64 -7.48
N ARG A 203 22.61 20.86 -8.52
CA ARG A 203 21.71 20.45 -9.60
C ARG A 203 21.01 19.13 -9.26
N GLY A 204 21.62 18.28 -8.44
CA GLY A 204 21.06 16.99 -8.02
C GLY A 204 21.88 16.32 -6.93
N LEU A 205 21.77 14.99 -6.84
CA LEU A 205 22.48 14.21 -5.82
C LEU A 205 23.99 14.17 -6.07
N ALA A 206 24.41 14.00 -7.33
CA ALA A 206 25.82 13.78 -7.69
C ALA A 206 26.72 14.97 -7.30
N ASP A 207 26.24 16.20 -7.44
CA ASP A 207 26.97 17.40 -7.03
C ASP A 207 26.54 17.88 -5.64
N GLY A 208 25.32 17.58 -5.19
CA GLY A 208 24.79 18.01 -3.89
C GLY A 208 25.38 17.23 -2.71
N LEU A 209 25.57 15.92 -2.84
CA LEU A 209 26.09 15.09 -1.74
C LEU A 209 27.55 15.46 -1.38
N PRO A 210 28.50 15.57 -2.32
CA PRO A 210 29.87 15.97 -1.99
C PRO A 210 29.93 17.38 -1.37
N LYS A 211 29.15 18.32 -1.90
CA LYS A 211 29.04 19.68 -1.35
C LYS A 211 28.48 19.68 0.06
N PHE A 212 27.43 18.90 0.31
CA PHE A 212 26.83 18.78 1.64
C PHE A 212 27.87 18.25 2.63
N VAL A 213 28.50 17.12 2.31
CA VAL A 213 29.50 16.48 3.17
C VAL A 213 30.71 17.39 3.41
N GLY A 214 31.16 18.13 2.39
CA GLY A 214 32.24 19.11 2.53
C GLY A 214 31.88 20.29 3.44
N SER A 215 30.61 20.70 3.47
CA SER A 215 30.15 21.86 4.26
C SER A 215 29.71 21.54 5.68
N GLU A 216 29.04 20.41 5.91
CA GLU A 216 28.42 20.06 7.21
C GLU A 216 28.92 18.72 7.79
N GLY A 217 29.81 18.02 7.08
CA GLY A 217 30.30 16.71 7.46
C GLY A 217 29.31 15.58 7.18
N ALA A 218 29.80 14.33 7.21
CA ALA A 218 28.98 13.14 7.00
C ALA A 218 27.89 12.97 8.08
N LEU A 219 28.17 13.32 9.33
CA LEU A 219 27.19 13.31 10.42
C LEU A 219 26.08 14.35 10.23
N GLY A 220 26.33 15.41 9.45
CA GLY A 220 25.33 16.41 9.09
C GLY A 220 24.12 15.81 8.35
N LEU A 221 24.33 14.72 7.61
CA LEU A 221 23.27 14.02 6.87
C LEU A 221 22.21 13.40 7.78
N TYR A 222 22.52 13.16 9.05
CA TYR A 222 21.64 12.51 10.03
C TYR A 222 21.01 13.46 11.04
N LYS A 223 21.26 14.78 10.94
CA LYS A 223 20.65 15.79 11.84
C LYS A 223 19.11 15.77 11.81
N GLY A 224 18.52 15.35 10.69
CA GLY A 224 17.07 15.24 10.50
C GLY A 224 16.45 13.91 10.92
N LEU A 225 17.22 12.95 11.46
CA LEU A 225 16.75 11.59 11.68
C LEU A 225 15.65 11.50 12.74
N VAL A 226 15.79 12.20 13.86
CA VAL A 226 14.78 12.21 14.95
C VAL A 226 13.43 12.78 14.48
N PRO A 227 13.36 13.98 13.86
CA PRO A 227 12.08 14.46 13.33
C PRO A 227 11.57 13.60 12.18
N LEU A 228 12.45 12.95 11.41
CA LEU A 228 12.05 11.98 10.38
C LEU A 228 11.32 10.78 11.02
N TRP A 229 11.90 10.14 12.04
CA TRP A 229 11.26 9.05 12.78
C TRP A 229 9.92 9.44 13.41
N GLY A 230 9.86 10.64 14.02
CA GLY A 230 8.63 11.15 14.62
C GLY A 230 7.46 11.28 13.63
N ARG A 231 7.77 11.47 12.34
CA ARG A 231 6.77 11.54 11.27
C ARG A 231 6.52 10.17 10.62
N GLN A 232 7.58 9.45 10.27
CA GLN A 232 7.52 8.27 9.41
C GLN A 232 7.09 7.01 10.16
N ILE A 233 7.51 6.82 11.42
CA ILE A 233 7.15 5.62 12.19
C ILE A 233 5.64 5.54 12.43
N PRO A 234 4.95 6.58 12.96
CA PRO A 234 3.51 6.53 13.16
C PRO A 234 2.74 6.36 11.85
N TYR A 235 3.20 7.05 10.79
CA TYR A 235 2.65 6.92 9.44
C TYR A 235 2.71 5.47 8.95
N THR A 236 3.86 4.82 9.13
CA THR A 236 4.11 3.46 8.63
C THR A 236 3.38 2.40 9.43
N MET A 237 3.39 2.52 10.76
CA MET A 237 2.59 1.68 11.65
C MET A 237 1.13 1.67 11.22
N MET A 238 0.56 2.87 10.99
CA MET A 238 -0.83 2.95 10.60
C MET A 238 -1.07 2.46 9.17
N LYS A 239 -0.18 2.77 8.24
CA LYS A 239 -0.27 2.31 6.85
C LYS A 239 -0.38 0.79 6.75
N PHE A 240 0.50 0.04 7.41
CA PHE A 240 0.50 -1.42 7.33
C PHE A 240 -0.64 -2.05 8.14
N ALA A 241 -0.86 -1.61 9.38
CA ALA A 241 -1.90 -2.19 10.23
C ALA A 241 -3.32 -1.94 9.69
N SER A 242 -3.60 -0.72 9.21
CA SER A 242 -4.90 -0.39 8.61
C SER A 242 -5.10 -1.11 7.30
N PHE A 243 -4.08 -1.18 6.43
CA PHE A 243 -4.22 -1.80 5.11
C PHE A 243 -4.63 -3.27 5.20
N GLU A 244 -3.90 -4.07 5.98
CA GLU A 244 -4.19 -5.50 6.13
C GLU A 244 -5.62 -5.72 6.70
N THR A 245 -5.99 -4.94 7.72
CA THR A 245 -7.32 -5.00 8.34
C THR A 245 -8.43 -4.58 7.36
N ILE A 246 -8.21 -3.51 6.60
CA ILE A 246 -9.20 -3.01 5.63
C ILE A 246 -9.38 -4.01 4.49
N VAL A 247 -8.31 -4.57 3.96
CA VAL A 247 -8.40 -5.56 2.88
C VAL A 247 -9.14 -6.81 3.37
N GLU A 248 -8.86 -7.28 4.59
CA GLU A 248 -9.62 -8.38 5.22
C GLU A 248 -11.11 -8.04 5.36
N LEU A 249 -11.44 -6.83 5.81
CA LEU A 249 -12.83 -6.38 5.93
C LEU A 249 -13.52 -6.22 4.57
N LEU A 250 -12.82 -5.74 3.54
CA LEU A 250 -13.34 -5.62 2.18
C LEU A 250 -13.67 -7.00 1.61
N TYR A 251 -12.78 -7.98 1.74
CA TYR A 251 -13.05 -9.35 1.28
C TYR A 251 -14.12 -10.06 2.12
N LYS A 252 -14.28 -9.72 3.41
CA LYS A 252 -15.28 -10.34 4.28
C LYS A 252 -16.69 -9.76 4.12
N HIS A 253 -16.82 -8.46 3.90
CA HIS A 253 -18.12 -7.76 3.95
C HIS A 253 -18.53 -7.08 2.65
N ALA A 254 -17.59 -6.68 1.79
CA ALA A 254 -17.89 -5.89 0.59
C ALA A 254 -17.81 -6.73 -0.71
N ILE A 255 -17.05 -7.83 -0.71
CA ILE A 255 -16.84 -8.67 -1.89
C ILE A 255 -17.50 -10.04 -1.64
N PRO A 256 -18.53 -10.42 -2.42
CA PRO A 256 -19.25 -11.68 -2.22
C PRO A 256 -18.47 -12.91 -2.70
N THR A 257 -17.36 -12.72 -3.43
CA THR A 257 -16.51 -13.79 -3.95
C THR A 257 -15.22 -13.97 -3.15
N PRO A 258 -14.82 -15.21 -2.83
CA PRO A 258 -13.56 -15.46 -2.15
C PRO A 258 -12.38 -15.00 -3.01
N LYS A 259 -11.30 -14.53 -2.37
CA LYS A 259 -10.12 -13.96 -3.03
C LYS A 259 -9.53 -14.85 -4.13
N ASN A 260 -9.63 -16.17 -3.97
CA ASN A 260 -9.10 -17.15 -4.92
C ASN A 260 -9.89 -17.24 -6.23
N GLU A 261 -11.13 -16.76 -6.26
CA GLU A 261 -12.00 -16.76 -7.45
C GLU A 261 -12.02 -15.40 -8.16
N CYS A 262 -11.43 -14.37 -7.55
CA CYS A 262 -11.35 -13.03 -8.12
C CYS A 262 -10.27 -12.95 -9.22
N SER A 263 -10.57 -12.26 -10.32
CA SER A 263 -9.58 -11.99 -11.36
C SER A 263 -8.41 -11.15 -10.84
N LYS A 264 -7.20 -11.36 -11.35
CA LYS A 264 -5.99 -10.61 -10.93
C LYS A 264 -6.17 -9.08 -11.02
N PRO A 265 -6.74 -8.50 -12.09
CA PRO A 265 -7.00 -7.06 -12.16
C PRO A 265 -7.97 -6.57 -11.08
N PHE A 266 -9.00 -7.37 -10.76
CA PHE A 266 -9.93 -7.03 -9.69
C PHE A 266 -9.23 -7.03 -8.32
N GLN A 267 -8.39 -8.03 -8.03
CA GLN A 267 -7.60 -8.06 -6.79
C GLN A 267 -6.66 -6.85 -6.68
N LEU A 268 -6.05 -6.40 -7.78
CA LEU A 268 -5.24 -5.18 -7.81
C LEU A 268 -6.08 -3.92 -7.56
N GLY A 269 -7.29 -3.86 -8.13
CA GLY A 269 -8.25 -2.79 -7.85
C GLY A 269 -8.66 -2.72 -6.37
N VAL A 270 -8.91 -3.88 -5.74
CA VAL A 270 -9.18 -3.99 -4.30
C VAL A 270 -7.97 -3.53 -3.49
N SER A 271 -6.76 -3.88 -3.91
CA SER A 271 -5.52 -3.45 -3.25
C SER A 271 -5.32 -1.94 -3.33
N PHE A 272 -5.61 -1.32 -4.48
CA PHE A 272 -5.60 0.14 -4.62
C PHE A 272 -6.67 0.80 -3.74
N ALA A 273 -7.91 0.31 -3.77
CA ALA A 273 -9.01 0.85 -2.98
C ALA A 273 -8.77 0.71 -1.46
N GLY A 274 -8.33 -0.47 -1.03
CA GLY A 274 -7.93 -0.73 0.35
C GLY A 274 -6.75 0.16 0.77
N GLY A 275 -5.77 0.34 -0.12
CA GLY A 275 -4.66 1.27 0.08
C GLY A 275 -5.11 2.73 0.21
N TYR A 276 -6.10 3.16 -0.59
CA TYR A 276 -6.66 4.50 -0.49
C TYR A 276 -7.37 4.72 0.84
N ILE A 277 -8.28 3.82 1.25
CA ILE A 277 -9.01 3.90 2.51
C ILE A 277 -8.02 3.86 3.70
N ALA A 278 -7.01 2.98 3.65
CA ALA A 278 -5.95 2.92 4.65
C ALA A 278 -5.16 4.23 4.70
N GLY A 279 -4.89 4.85 3.54
CA GLY A 279 -4.26 6.15 3.44
C GLY A 279 -5.10 7.27 4.08
N VAL A 280 -6.43 7.25 3.94
CA VAL A 280 -7.34 8.20 4.62
C VAL A 280 -7.26 8.03 6.14
N LEU A 281 -7.36 6.81 6.66
CA LEU A 281 -7.22 6.55 8.09
C LEU A 281 -5.84 6.96 8.61
N CYS A 282 -4.79 6.64 7.86
CA CYS A 282 -3.44 7.04 8.17
C CYS A 282 -3.28 8.56 8.22
N ALA A 283 -3.88 9.28 7.28
CA ALA A 283 -3.87 10.74 7.25
C ALA A 283 -4.57 11.35 8.48
N ILE A 284 -5.65 10.75 8.97
CA ILE A 284 -6.38 11.22 10.15
C ILE A 284 -5.58 10.95 11.42
N VAL A 285 -5.11 9.71 11.60
CA VAL A 285 -4.42 9.29 12.85
C VAL A 285 -3.05 9.94 13.00
N SER A 286 -2.28 10.06 11.91
CA SER A 286 -0.94 10.66 11.97
C SER A 286 -0.95 12.18 11.87
N HIS A 287 -2.11 12.83 11.70
CA HIS A 287 -2.20 14.28 11.48
C HIS A 287 -1.61 15.11 12.63
N PRO A 288 -1.88 14.78 13.91
CA PRO A 288 -1.34 15.55 15.01
C PRO A 288 0.19 15.47 15.08
N ALA A 289 0.74 14.27 14.91
CA ALA A 289 2.19 14.06 14.91
C ALA A 289 2.87 14.85 13.77
N ASP A 290 2.26 14.86 12.58
CA ASP A 290 2.76 15.60 11.42
C ASP A 290 2.78 17.12 11.65
N ASN A 291 1.71 17.66 12.24
CA ASN A 291 1.62 19.08 12.61
C ASN A 291 2.62 19.45 13.72
N LEU A 292 2.81 18.60 14.72
CA LEU A 292 3.80 18.81 15.78
C LEU A 292 5.22 18.82 15.21
N VAL A 293 5.59 17.79 14.44
CA VAL A 293 6.94 17.70 13.85
C VAL A 293 7.20 18.87 12.90
N SER A 294 6.22 19.26 12.09
CA SER A 294 6.33 20.41 11.19
C SER A 294 6.52 21.72 11.96
N PHE A 295 5.81 21.89 13.08
CA PHE A 295 5.97 23.07 13.94
C PHE A 295 7.36 23.12 14.57
N LEU A 296 7.83 22.00 15.14
CA LEU A 296 9.13 21.91 15.80
C LEU A 296 10.30 22.13 14.81
N ASN A 297 10.14 21.68 13.57
CA ASN A 297 11.14 21.93 12.52
C ASN A 297 11.23 23.42 12.13
N ASN A 298 10.12 24.16 12.21
CA ASN A 298 10.08 25.58 11.87
C ASN A 298 10.46 26.49 13.04
N ALA A 299 10.16 26.10 14.28
CA ALA A 299 10.41 26.89 15.48
C ALA A 299 11.57 26.30 16.30
N LYS A 300 12.81 26.76 16.03
CA LYS A 300 14.00 26.30 16.75
C LYS A 300 13.87 26.56 18.26
N GLY A 301 14.00 25.50 19.06
CA GLY A 301 13.92 25.56 20.53
C GLY A 301 12.50 25.54 21.10
N ALA A 302 11.46 25.47 20.25
CA ALA A 302 10.10 25.32 20.72
C ALA A 302 9.83 23.89 21.21
N THR A 303 8.94 23.77 22.19
CA THR A 303 8.48 22.48 22.72
C THR A 303 7.17 22.06 22.09
N VAL A 304 6.80 20.78 22.28
CA VAL A 304 5.45 20.29 21.93
C VAL A 304 4.37 21.11 22.64
N GLY A 305 4.63 21.57 23.86
CA GLY A 305 3.71 22.43 24.61
C GLY A 305 3.46 23.77 23.92
N ASP A 306 4.49 24.38 23.34
CA ASP A 306 4.37 25.64 22.60
C ASP A 306 3.59 25.44 21.29
N ALA A 307 3.77 24.28 20.64
CA ALA A 307 3.00 23.89 19.47
C ALA A 307 1.50 23.78 19.79
N VAL A 308 1.16 23.11 20.89
CA VAL A 308 -0.23 22.95 21.35
C VAL A 308 -0.84 24.28 21.77
N LYS A 309 -0.09 25.13 22.49
CA LYS A 309 -0.55 26.47 22.87
C LYS A 309 -0.81 27.37 21.67
N LYS A 310 0.05 27.31 20.64
CA LYS A 310 -0.05 28.19 19.46
C LYS A 310 -1.08 27.71 18.43
N MET A 311 -1.23 26.40 18.23
CA MET A 311 -2.16 25.84 17.24
C MET A 311 -3.53 25.49 17.84
N GLY A 312 -3.60 25.25 19.15
CA GLY A 312 -4.76 24.67 19.82
C GLY A 312 -4.92 23.18 19.50
N VAL A 313 -5.56 22.44 20.42
CA VAL A 313 -5.81 21.00 20.23
C VAL A 313 -6.67 20.76 18.98
N LEU A 314 -7.73 21.53 18.76
CA LEU A 314 -8.56 21.37 17.56
C LEU A 314 -7.80 21.70 16.26
N GLY A 315 -6.95 22.72 16.28
CA GLY A 315 -6.11 23.08 15.13
C GLY A 315 -5.10 22.00 14.79
N LEU A 316 -4.60 21.29 15.81
CA LEU A 316 -3.67 20.17 15.64
C LEU A 316 -4.27 19.01 14.83
N PHE A 317 -5.57 18.76 14.97
CA PHE A 317 -6.26 17.66 14.26
C PHE A 317 -6.90 18.07 12.94
N THR A 318 -7.23 19.35 12.74
CA THR A 318 -8.04 19.79 11.59
C THR A 318 -7.26 20.56 10.51
N ARG A 319 -6.19 21.28 10.90
CA ARG A 319 -5.48 22.19 10.00
C ARG A 319 -4.76 21.41 8.89
N GLY A 320 -5.21 21.55 7.64
CA GLY A 320 -4.60 20.91 6.47
C GLY A 320 -5.00 19.44 6.25
N LEU A 321 -5.91 18.89 7.08
CA LEU A 321 -6.32 17.49 6.99
C LEU A 321 -6.95 17.11 5.64
N PRO A 322 -7.87 17.89 5.02
CA PRO A 322 -8.48 17.50 3.74
C PRO A 322 -7.45 17.33 2.60
N LEU A 323 -6.48 18.23 2.52
CA LEU A 323 -5.39 18.12 1.53
C LEU A 323 -4.51 16.90 1.80
N ARG A 324 -4.29 16.60 3.08
CA ARG A 324 -3.51 15.43 3.50
C ARG A 324 -4.24 14.12 3.18
N ILE A 325 -5.56 14.06 3.36
CA ILE A 325 -6.40 12.91 2.99
C ILE A 325 -6.28 12.61 1.49
N VAL A 326 -6.44 13.61 0.64
CA VAL A 326 -6.34 13.41 -0.82
C VAL A 326 -4.93 12.96 -1.20
N MET A 327 -3.89 13.63 -0.71
CA MET A 327 -2.52 13.30 -1.08
C MET A 327 -2.05 11.95 -0.52
N ILE A 328 -2.22 11.71 0.78
CA ILE A 328 -1.78 10.47 1.42
C ILE A 328 -2.64 9.31 0.97
N GLY A 329 -3.96 9.50 0.81
CA GLY A 329 -4.86 8.48 0.27
C GLY A 329 -4.42 8.01 -1.11
N THR A 330 -4.27 8.94 -2.06
CA THR A 330 -3.83 8.61 -3.43
C THR A 330 -2.42 8.01 -3.47
N LEU A 331 -1.47 8.57 -2.72
CA LEU A 331 -0.10 8.06 -2.65
C LEU A 331 -0.08 6.62 -2.09
N THR A 332 -0.79 6.38 -0.99
CA THR A 332 -0.83 5.06 -0.33
C THR A 332 -1.53 4.02 -1.20
N GLY A 333 -2.64 4.39 -1.85
CA GLY A 333 -3.34 3.56 -2.83
C GLY A 333 -2.44 3.18 -4.00
N ALA A 334 -1.75 4.15 -4.60
CA ALA A 334 -0.81 3.90 -5.70
C ALA A 334 0.35 3.00 -5.26
N GLN A 335 0.90 3.23 -4.06
CA GLN A 335 1.98 2.41 -3.51
C GLN A 335 1.56 0.94 -3.37
N TRP A 336 0.41 0.68 -2.76
CA TRP A 336 -0.09 -0.69 -2.62
C TRP A 336 -0.47 -1.32 -3.96
N GLY A 337 -1.06 -0.55 -4.87
CA GLY A 337 -1.37 -1.01 -6.22
C GLY A 337 -0.13 -1.42 -7.01
N ILE A 338 0.94 -0.62 -7.00
CA ILE A 338 2.21 -0.95 -7.67
C ILE A 338 2.91 -2.14 -7.00
N TYR A 339 2.90 -2.17 -5.66
CA TYR A 339 3.50 -3.25 -4.89
C TYR A 339 2.85 -4.60 -5.21
N ASP A 340 1.52 -4.66 -5.19
CA ASP A 340 0.77 -5.88 -5.47
C ASP A 340 0.79 -6.24 -6.95
N ALA A 341 0.83 -5.25 -7.86
CA ALA A 341 1.06 -5.51 -9.29
C ALA A 341 2.41 -6.18 -9.53
N PHE A 342 3.46 -5.72 -8.85
CA PHE A 342 4.77 -6.37 -8.91
C PHE A 342 4.74 -7.77 -8.32
N LYS A 343 4.10 -7.98 -7.16
CA LYS A 343 3.94 -9.32 -6.56
C LYS A 343 3.24 -10.28 -7.54
N VAL A 344 2.14 -9.86 -8.15
CA VAL A 344 1.42 -10.66 -9.14
C VAL A 344 2.27 -10.95 -10.37
N PHE A 345 3.09 -10.00 -10.82
CA PHE A 345 4.03 -10.18 -11.94
C PHE A 345 5.09 -11.24 -11.63
N VAL A 346 5.62 -11.30 -10.40
CA VAL A 346 6.60 -12.31 -9.99
C VAL A 346 5.98 -13.62 -9.48
N GLY A 347 4.65 -13.79 -9.63
CA GLY A 347 3.95 -15.03 -9.27
C GLY A 347 3.51 -15.12 -7.79
N LEU A 348 3.61 -14.03 -7.03
CA LEU A 348 3.13 -13.95 -5.64
C LEU A 348 1.66 -13.50 -5.55
N PRO A 349 0.93 -13.91 -4.50
CA PRO A 349 -0.41 -13.41 -4.25
C PRO A 349 -0.40 -11.93 -3.84
N THR A 350 -1.48 -11.21 -4.15
CA THR A 350 -1.74 -9.86 -3.63
C THR A 350 -1.77 -9.85 -2.10
N THR A 351 -1.50 -8.72 -1.48
CA THR A 351 -1.43 -8.59 -0.02
C THR A 351 -2.84 -8.65 0.61
N GLY A 352 -2.95 -8.92 1.91
CA GLY A 352 -4.26 -9.07 2.59
C GLY A 352 -5.05 -10.33 2.21
N GLY A 353 -4.37 -11.42 1.81
CA GLY A 353 -5.01 -12.73 1.69
C GLY A 353 -4.93 -13.45 3.02
N VAL A 354 -6.05 -13.97 3.50
CA VAL A 354 -6.05 -14.92 4.62
C VAL A 354 -5.03 -16.00 4.27
N ALA A 355 -3.97 -16.14 5.07
CA ALA A 355 -3.09 -17.28 4.96
C ALA A 355 -4.00 -18.51 4.91
N SER A 356 -3.93 -19.28 3.83
CA SER A 356 -4.68 -20.53 3.74
C SER A 356 -4.47 -21.24 5.07
N ALA A 357 -5.57 -21.56 5.75
CA ALA A 357 -5.52 -22.34 6.97
C ALA A 357 -4.52 -23.49 6.74
N PRO A 358 -3.64 -23.80 7.71
CA PRO A 358 -2.69 -24.88 7.54
C PRO A 358 -3.47 -26.09 7.02
N ILE A 359 -3.04 -26.60 5.87
CA ILE A 359 -3.59 -27.83 5.31
C ILE A 359 -3.52 -28.81 6.47
N ASP A 360 -4.69 -29.28 6.91
CA ASP A 360 -4.82 -30.30 7.92
C ASP A 360 -4.18 -31.55 7.29
N VAL A 361 -2.87 -31.69 7.50
CA VAL A 361 -2.15 -32.91 7.15
C VAL A 361 -2.64 -33.89 8.18
N GLY A 362 -3.74 -34.56 7.84
CA GLY A 362 -4.32 -35.63 8.64
C GLY A 362 -3.22 -36.63 8.95
N ILE A 363 -2.69 -36.53 10.17
CA ILE A 363 -1.86 -37.57 10.76
C ILE A 363 -2.86 -38.69 11.08
N PRO A 364 -2.78 -39.86 10.41
CA PRO A 364 -3.59 -40.99 10.82
C PRO A 364 -3.10 -41.37 12.23
N VAL A 365 -3.98 -41.19 13.21
CA VAL A 365 -3.80 -41.75 14.55
C VAL A 365 -3.84 -43.27 14.35
N ALA A 366 -2.68 -43.90 14.49
CA ALA A 366 -2.52 -45.35 14.57
C ALA A 366 -2.67 -45.81 16.02
#